data_AF-A0A957QSR0-F1
#
_entry.id   AF-A0A957QSR0-F1
#
_cell.length_a   1.000
_cell.length_b   1.000
_cell.length_c   1.000
_cell.angle_alpha   90.00
_cell.angle_beta   90.00
_cell.angle_gamma   90.00
#
_symmetry.space_group_name_H-M   'P 1'
#
loop_
_entity.id
_entity.type
_entity.pdbx_description
1 polymer ?
#
loop_
_entity_poly.entity_id
_entity_poly.type
_entity_poly.pdbx_seq_one_letter_code
_entity_poly.pdbx_strand_id
1 'polypeptide(L)' 'MRHLPNTAIYALDLPGHGASPNPACANISAYSEVVRDFADALELPWFVLAGHSMGGA' A
#
# COMPACT_ATOMS: atom_id res chain seq x y z
N MET A 1 -5.27 12.49 -6.28
CA MET A 1 -6.11 11.29 -6.48
C MET A 1 -7.21 11.65 -7.48
N ARG A 2 -7.35 10.91 -8.59
CA ARG A 2 -8.46 11.14 -9.53
C ARG A 2 -9.71 10.48 -8.96
N HIS A 3 -10.84 11.19 -8.95
CA HIS A 3 -12.11 10.63 -8.53
C HIS A 3 -12.58 9.60 -9.56
N LEU A 4 -12.56 8.32 -9.19
CA LEU A 4 -13.11 7.23 -9.99
C LEU A 4 -14.46 6.86 -9.36
N PRO A 5 -15.59 7.30 -9.93
CA PRO A 5 -16.88 6.95 -9.39
C PRO A 5 -17.03 5.43 -9.37
N ASN A 6 -17.61 4.91 -8.28
CA ASN A 6 -17.82 3.48 -8.04
C ASN A 6 -16.55 2.63 -7.90
N THR A 7 -15.39 3.23 -7.61
CA THR A 7 -14.16 2.50 -7.28
C THR A 7 -13.68 2.86 -5.88
N ALA A 8 -13.56 1.87 -5.00
CA ALA A 8 -12.88 2.06 -3.73
C ALA A 8 -11.38 2.22 -4.01
N ILE A 9 -10.76 3.26 -3.45
CA ILE A 9 -9.34 3.50 -3.63
C ILE A 9 -8.72 3.72 -2.26
N TYR A 10 -7.67 2.95 -1.98
CA TYR A 10 -6.89 3.04 -0.76
C TYR A 10 -5.54 3.67 -1.06
N ALA A 11 -5.13 4.63 -0.24
CA ALA A 11 -3.78 5.20 -0.25
C ALA A 11 -3.10 4.82 1.06
N LEU A 12 -2.18 3.86 0.97
CA LEU A 12 -1.51 3.29 2.13
C LEU A 12 -0.23 4.08 2.47
N ASP A 13 -0.11 4.49 3.72
CA ASP A 13 1.16 4.95 4.28
C ASP A 13 2.00 3.73 4.68
N LEU A 14 3.16 3.54 4.04
CA LEU A 14 4.07 2.44 4.38
C LEU A 14 4.82 2.73 5.69
N PRO A 15 5.33 1.71 6.43
CA PRO A 15 6.14 1.93 7.62
C PRO A 15 7.23 2.99 7.42
N GLY A 16 7.39 3.88 8.40
CA GLY A 16 8.29 5.02 8.32
C GLY A 16 7.85 6.19 7.42
N HIS A 17 6.62 6.17 6.89
CA HIS A 17 6.06 7.24 6.05
C HIS A 17 4.69 7.69 6.56
N GLY A 18 4.36 8.97 6.36
CA GLY A 18 3.04 9.52 6.68
C GLY A 18 2.64 9.30 8.14
N ALA A 19 1.49 8.67 8.35
CA ALA A 19 0.97 8.32 9.68
C ALA A 19 1.46 6.95 10.19
N SER A 20 2.15 6.16 9.38
CA SER A 20 2.61 4.83 9.79
C SER A 20 3.85 4.91 10.71
N PRO A 21 3.95 4.05 11.75
CA PRO A 21 5.04 4.11 12.72
C PRO A 21 6.43 3.97 12.09
N ASN A 22 7.42 4.60 12.73
CA ASN A 22 8.83 4.33 12.48
C ASN A 22 9.28 3.04 13.18
N PRO A 23 10.35 2.36 12.71
CA PRO A 23 11.19 2.74 11.57
C PRO A 23 10.63 2.30 10.21
N ALA A 24 11.18 2.88 9.15
CA ALA A 24 11.04 2.37 7.78
C ALA A 24 11.53 0.92 7.66
N CYS A 25 10.94 0.14 6.75
CA CYS A 25 11.41 -1.22 6.47
C CYS A 25 12.82 -1.21 5.87
N ALA A 26 13.58 -2.26 6.15
CA ALA A 26 14.99 -2.38 5.73
C ALA A 26 15.16 -2.71 4.24
N ASN A 27 14.13 -3.22 3.56
CA ASN A 27 14.17 -3.56 2.13
C ASN A 27 12.75 -3.50 1.52
N ILE A 28 12.69 -3.53 0.19
CA ILE A 28 11.44 -3.45 -0.58
C ILE A 28 10.53 -4.65 -0.33
N SER A 29 11.07 -5.87 -0.25
CA SER A 29 10.27 -7.07 -0.02
C SER A 29 9.47 -6.99 1.30
N ALA A 30 10.04 -6.40 2.34
CA ALA A 30 9.34 -6.15 3.59
C ALA A 30 8.16 -5.17 3.43
N TYR A 31 8.27 -4.15 2.55
CA TYR A 31 7.14 -3.30 2.21
C TYR A 31 6.07 -4.05 1.40
N SER A 32 6.48 -4.95 0.49
CA SER A 32 5.55 -5.75 -0.29
C SER A 32 4.69 -6.66 0.60
N GLU A 33 5.29 -7.27 1.63
CA GLU A 33 4.53 -8.05 2.62
C GLU A 33 3.52 -7.19 3.39
N VAL A 34 3.87 -5.96 3.76
CA VAL A 34 2.91 -5.04 4.41
C VAL A 34 1.72 -4.72 3.51
N VAL A 35 1.95 -4.53 2.20
CA VAL A 35 0.85 -4.30 1.23
C VAL A 35 -0.03 -5.54 1.10
N ARG A 36 0.58 -6.73 1.08
CA ARG A 36 -0.14 -8.02 1.08
C ARG A 36 -0.99 -8.17 2.34
N ASP A 37 -0.40 -8.00 3.52
CA ASP A 37 -1.09 -8.15 4.81
C ASP A 37 -2.25 -7.15 4.93
N PHE A 38 -2.07 -5.91 4.44
CA PHE A 38 -3.14 -4.92 4.37
C PHE A 38 -4.30 -5.38 3.47
N ALA A 39 -4.00 -5.92 2.28
CA ALA A 39 -5.02 -6.40 1.36
C ALA A 39 -5.76 -7.63 1.92
N ASP A 40 -5.03 -8.55 2.56
CA ASP A 40 -5.58 -9.76 3.18
C ASP A 40 -6.47 -9.39 4.39
N ALA A 41 -6.04 -8.45 5.24
CA ALA A 41 -6.80 -8.01 6.41
C ALA A 41 -8.12 -7.29 6.06
N LEU A 42 -8.19 -6.66 4.88
CA LEU A 42 -9.40 -6.04 4.35
C LEU A 42 -10.21 -6.99 3.45
N GLU A 43 -9.76 -8.23 3.28
CA GLU A 43 -10.36 -9.22 2.38
C GLU A 43 -10.64 -8.65 0.99
N LEU A 44 -9.68 -7.89 0.43
CA LEU A 44 -9.91 -7.17 -0.81
C LEU A 44 -10.18 -8.16 -1.96
N PRO A 45 -11.25 -7.95 -2.77
CA PRO A 45 -11.45 -8.70 -4.01
C PRO A 45 -10.39 -8.29 -5.03
N TRP A 46 -10.41 -8.88 -6.23
CA TRP A 46 -9.50 -8.50 -7.32
C TRP A 46 -9.34 -6.98 -7.47
N PHE A 47 -8.11 -6.51 -7.36
CA PHE A 47 -7.77 -5.10 -7.34
C PHE A 47 -6.57 -4.79 -8.24
N VAL A 48 -6.39 -3.50 -8.53
CA VAL A 48 -5.21 -2.98 -9.22
C VAL A 48 -4.29 -2.35 -8.19
N LEU A 49 -3.04 -2.79 -8.16
CA LEU A 49 -1.99 -2.17 -7.36
C LEU A 49 -1.25 -1.13 -8.20
N ALA A 50 -1.13 0.10 -7.67
CA ALA A 50 -0.42 1.19 -8.32
C ALA A 50 0.70 1.72 -7.40
N GLY A 51 1.91 1.77 -7.94
CA GLY A 51 3.11 2.23 -7.25
C GLY A 51 3.84 3.33 -8.00
N HIS A 52 4.41 4.29 -7.29
CA HIS A 52 5.26 5.34 -7.86
C HIS A 52 6.68 5.26 -7.30
N SER A 53 7.69 5.37 -8.17
CA SER A 53 9.11 5.28 -7.80
C SER A 53 9.38 4.02 -6.96
N MET A 54 9.87 4.15 -5.73
CA MET A 54 10.08 3.04 -4.80
C MET A 54 8.84 2.16 -4.62
N GLY A 55 7.64 2.76 -4.59
CA GLY A 55 6.40 2.00 -4.36
C GLY A 55 5.97 1.10 -5.53
N GLY A 56 6.67 1.15 -6.67
CA GLY A 56 6.42 0.27 -7.82
C GLY A 56 7.40 -0.91 -7.95
N ALA A 57 8.36 -1.04 -7.03
CA ALA A 57 9.40 -2.07 -7.04
C ALA A 57 9.01 -3.35 -6.28
#